data_AF-A0A495QMP0-F1
#
_entry.id   AF-A0A495QMP0-F1
#
_cell.length_a   1.000
_cell.length_b   1.000
_cell.length_c   1.000
_cell.angle_alpha   90.00
_cell.angle_beta   90.00
_cell.angle_gamma   90.00
#
_symmetry.space_group_name_H-M   'P 1'
#
loop_
_entity.id
_entity.type
_entity.pdbx_description
1 polymer ?
#
loop_
_entity_poly.entity_id
_entity_poly.type
_entity_poly.pdbx_seq_one_letter_code
_entity_poly.pdbx_strand_id
1 'polypeptide(L)'
;MTRHSAAQLVARARRELADATVPNRFVDLLESGELPRERLVWLAAEESLIVRSDRRSFALLAARFPEPPAGEFFLGLAQGEGRALELLGDFVGALGESEKNLSTYEPKPFAQAYPAYLAQRAAFGTASEVALAMLANLEEWGAYCSRTALAVQAHHGFSEKDVAFFTFFAQTPPGFEELALDVIAYGLESGDDPEGTVRAARLLHAYEIAFWDVLAADLP
;
A
#
# COMPACT_ATOMS: atom_id res chain seq x y z
N MET A 1 -12.08 17.83 -20.81
CA MET A 1 -12.87 16.58 -20.90
C MET A 1 -12.19 15.41 -20.20
N THR A 2 -10.86 15.41 -20.15
CA THR A 2 -9.99 14.30 -19.72
C THR A 2 -9.85 14.15 -18.20
N ARG A 3 -9.76 15.26 -17.45
CA ARG A 3 -9.83 15.20 -15.97
C ARG A 3 -11.18 14.70 -15.46
N HIS A 4 -12.27 15.00 -16.18
CA HIS A 4 -13.60 14.46 -15.87
C HIS A 4 -13.68 12.95 -16.12
N SER A 5 -13.13 12.46 -17.25
CA SER A 5 -13.07 11.02 -17.51
C SER A 5 -12.14 10.30 -16.52
N ALA A 6 -11.02 10.91 -16.11
CA ALA A 6 -10.15 10.37 -15.07
C ALA A 6 -10.91 10.23 -13.73
N ALA A 7 -11.62 11.27 -13.30
CA ALA A 7 -12.44 11.22 -12.08
C ALA A 7 -13.55 10.16 -12.17
N GLN A 8 -14.20 10.00 -13.32
CA GLN A 8 -15.18 8.94 -13.54
C GLN A 8 -14.55 7.55 -13.46
N LEU A 9 -13.33 7.38 -13.97
CA LEU A 9 -12.58 6.13 -13.93
C LEU A 9 -12.18 5.77 -12.49
N VAL A 10 -11.68 6.74 -11.72
CA VAL A 10 -11.40 6.60 -10.27
C VAL A 10 -12.67 6.21 -9.52
N ALA A 11 -13.77 6.93 -9.75
CA ALA A 11 -15.03 6.62 -9.09
C ALA A 11 -15.55 5.22 -9.44
N ARG A 12 -15.35 4.76 -10.69
CA ARG A 12 -15.67 3.38 -11.08
C ARG A 12 -14.77 2.38 -10.36
N ALA A 13 -13.46 2.60 -10.33
CA ALA A 13 -12.53 1.73 -9.64
C ALA A 13 -12.89 1.61 -8.15
N ARG A 14 -13.06 2.74 -7.44
CA ARG A 14 -13.47 2.75 -6.03
C ARG A 14 -14.75 1.97 -5.77
N ARG A 15 -15.76 2.07 -6.64
CA ARG A 15 -16.99 1.25 -6.51
C ARG A 15 -16.70 -0.25 -6.70
N GLU A 16 -15.97 -0.62 -7.75
CA GLU A 16 -15.64 -2.03 -8.01
C GLU A 16 -14.78 -2.64 -6.88
N LEU A 17 -13.91 -1.85 -6.26
CA LEU A 17 -13.10 -2.26 -5.11
C LEU A 17 -13.98 -2.42 -3.86
N ALA A 18 -14.81 -1.42 -3.54
CA ALA A 18 -15.71 -1.49 -2.39
C ALA A 18 -16.70 -2.68 -2.47
N ASP A 19 -17.17 -3.03 -3.67
CA ASP A 19 -18.03 -4.20 -3.89
C ASP A 19 -17.28 -5.53 -3.70
N ALA A 20 -15.94 -5.52 -3.83
CA ALA A 20 -15.07 -6.69 -3.65
C ALA A 20 -14.46 -6.78 -2.24
N THR A 21 -14.47 -5.70 -1.46
CA THR A 21 -13.96 -5.66 -0.09
C THR A 21 -14.69 -6.67 0.79
N VAL A 22 -13.90 -7.46 1.52
CA VAL A 22 -14.37 -8.40 2.55
C VAL A 22 -13.85 -7.95 3.91
N PRO A 23 -14.49 -8.35 5.03
CA PRO A 23 -13.97 -8.08 6.37
C PRO A 23 -12.52 -8.54 6.52
N ASN A 24 -11.66 -7.65 7.02
CA ASN A 24 -10.25 -7.93 7.21
C ASN A 24 -10.03 -8.68 8.53
N ARG A 25 -9.96 -10.01 8.44
CA ARG A 25 -9.83 -10.90 9.60
C ARG A 25 -8.61 -10.60 10.47
N PHE A 26 -7.49 -10.19 9.86
CA PHE A 26 -6.30 -9.83 10.62
C PHE A 26 -6.58 -8.65 11.55
N VAL A 27 -7.18 -7.58 11.01
CA VAL A 27 -7.52 -6.39 11.78
C VAL A 27 -8.60 -6.71 12.83
N ASP A 28 -9.59 -7.53 12.50
CA ASP A 28 -10.65 -7.92 13.43
C ASP A 28 -10.09 -8.69 14.64
N LEU A 29 -9.19 -9.65 14.42
CA LEU A 29 -8.51 -10.40 15.50
C LEU A 29 -7.58 -9.50 16.33
N LEU A 30 -6.96 -8.51 15.69
CA LEU A 30 -6.11 -7.55 16.38
C LEU A 30 -6.94 -6.62 17.28
N GLU A 31 -8.09 -6.15 16.79
CA GLU A 31 -9.02 -5.31 17.55
C GLU A 31 -9.68 -6.06 18.72
N SER A 32 -9.92 -7.36 18.59
CA SER A 32 -10.42 -8.19 19.70
C SER A 32 -9.33 -8.60 20.71
N GLY A 33 -8.06 -8.35 20.40
CA GLY A 33 -6.91 -8.75 21.22
C GLY A 33 -6.58 -10.25 21.13
N GLU A 34 -7.14 -10.95 20.14
CA GLU A 34 -6.95 -12.38 19.92
C GLU A 34 -5.78 -12.69 18.97
N LEU A 35 -5.22 -11.66 18.30
CA LEU A 35 -4.09 -11.83 17.40
C LEU A 35 -2.81 -12.20 18.16
N PRO A 36 -2.15 -13.34 17.84
CA PRO A 36 -0.87 -13.68 18.44
C PRO A 36 0.23 -12.66 18.09
N ARG A 37 1.09 -12.33 19.06
CA ARG A 37 2.22 -11.40 18.86
C ARG A 37 3.13 -11.79 17.69
N GLU A 38 3.28 -13.08 17.41
CA GLU A 38 4.05 -13.57 16.25
C GLU A 38 3.53 -12.98 14.93
N ARG A 39 2.22 -12.76 14.79
CA ARG A 39 1.64 -12.19 13.57
C ARG A 39 1.98 -10.71 13.38
N LEU A 40 2.21 -9.97 14.46
CA LEU A 40 2.77 -8.62 14.39
C LEU A 40 4.24 -8.63 13.93
N VAL A 41 5.01 -9.64 14.31
CA VAL A 41 6.38 -9.83 13.79
C VAL A 41 6.35 -10.16 12.30
N TRP A 42 5.41 -10.99 11.84
CA TRP A 42 5.22 -11.26 10.42
C TRP A 42 4.83 -9.99 9.65
N LEU A 43 3.87 -9.22 10.16
CA LEU A 43 3.49 -7.92 9.61
C LEU A 43 4.73 -7.02 9.45
N ALA A 44 5.52 -6.84 10.51
CA ALA A 44 6.72 -6.01 10.45
C ALA A 44 7.78 -6.50 9.44
N ALA A 45 7.94 -7.82 9.32
CA ALA A 45 8.87 -8.44 8.39
C ALA A 45 8.43 -8.27 6.93
N GLU A 46 7.16 -8.56 6.63
CA GLU A 46 6.59 -8.42 5.29
C GLU A 46 6.57 -6.95 4.83
N GLU A 47 6.13 -6.03 5.70
CA GLU A 47 6.18 -4.59 5.42
C GLU A 47 7.60 -4.11 5.11
N SER A 48 8.60 -4.62 5.84
CA SER A 48 10.00 -4.27 5.59
C SER A 48 10.46 -4.65 4.19
N LEU A 49 9.91 -5.73 3.62
CA LEU A 49 10.20 -6.18 2.26
C LEU A 49 9.38 -5.40 1.22
N ILE A 50 8.08 -5.21 1.49
CA ILE A 50 7.14 -4.50 0.63
C ILE A 50 7.60 -3.06 0.43
N VAL A 51 7.75 -2.29 1.52
CA VAL A 51 8.13 -0.87 1.48
C VAL A 51 9.49 -0.67 0.76
N ARG A 52 10.44 -1.61 0.90
CA ARG A 52 11.70 -1.59 0.13
C ARG A 52 11.50 -1.88 -1.36
N SER A 53 10.60 -2.80 -1.71
CA SER A 53 10.22 -3.09 -3.09
C SER A 53 9.52 -1.90 -3.73
N ASP A 54 8.55 -1.33 -3.04
CA ASP A 54 7.72 -0.21 -3.45
C ASP A 54 8.56 1.03 -3.69
N ARG A 55 9.47 1.36 -2.76
CA ARG A 55 10.43 2.46 -2.93
C ARG A 55 11.22 2.35 -4.25
N ARG A 56 11.70 1.14 -4.57
CA ARG A 56 12.47 0.89 -5.81
C ARG A 56 11.57 0.96 -7.04
N SER A 57 10.34 0.46 -6.95
CA SER A 57 9.34 0.47 -8.01
C SER A 57 8.91 1.89 -8.36
N PHE A 58 8.62 2.73 -7.36
CA PHE A 58 8.29 4.13 -7.56
C PHE A 58 9.47 4.94 -8.09
N ALA A 59 10.70 4.68 -7.62
CA ALA A 59 11.89 5.30 -8.20
C ALA A 59 12.08 4.93 -9.68
N LEU A 60 11.81 3.67 -10.06
CA LEU A 60 11.85 3.23 -11.45
C LEU A 60 10.77 3.92 -12.29
N LEU A 61 9.55 4.06 -11.76
CA LEU A 61 8.46 4.78 -12.43
C LEU A 61 8.81 6.26 -12.65
N ALA A 62 9.38 6.92 -11.66
CA ALA A 62 9.85 8.30 -11.80
C ALA A 62 10.94 8.42 -12.89
N ALA A 63 11.80 7.42 -13.04
CA ALA A 63 12.79 7.40 -14.12
C ALA A 63 12.19 7.11 -15.50
N ARG A 64 11.15 6.26 -15.58
CA ARG A 64 10.45 5.93 -16.84
C ARG A 64 9.52 7.06 -17.31
N PHE A 65 8.94 7.79 -16.37
CA PHE A 65 8.00 8.88 -16.62
C PHE A 65 8.49 10.16 -15.94
N PRO A 66 9.62 10.74 -16.38
CA PRO A 66 10.27 11.85 -15.66
C PRO A 66 9.53 13.18 -15.77
N GLU A 67 8.69 13.35 -16.79
CA GLU A 67 7.96 14.59 -17.02
C GLU A 67 6.78 14.76 -16.05
N PRO A 68 6.47 15.99 -15.61
CA PRO A 68 5.25 16.27 -14.86
C PRO A 68 3.99 15.91 -15.68
N PRO A 69 2.91 15.43 -15.03
CA PRO A 69 2.77 15.27 -13.58
C PRO A 69 3.34 13.96 -13.01
N ALA A 70 3.67 12.98 -13.86
CA ALA A 70 4.03 11.62 -13.43
C ALA A 70 5.34 11.55 -12.64
N GLY A 71 6.37 12.28 -13.08
CA GLY A 71 7.68 12.27 -12.42
C GLY A 71 7.62 12.76 -10.98
N GLU A 72 6.91 13.85 -10.75
CA GLU A 72 6.68 14.41 -9.41
C GLU A 72 5.90 13.42 -8.53
N PHE A 73 4.82 12.85 -9.06
CA PHE A 73 3.98 11.90 -8.34
C PHE A 73 4.75 10.67 -7.84
N PHE A 74 5.47 10.00 -8.75
CA PHE A 74 6.20 8.79 -8.39
C PHE A 74 7.45 9.06 -7.54
N LEU A 75 8.11 10.21 -7.72
CA LEU A 75 9.20 10.60 -6.84
C LEU A 75 8.69 10.87 -5.42
N GLY A 76 7.53 11.52 -5.28
CA GLY A 76 6.85 11.73 -4.00
C GLY A 76 6.53 10.41 -3.30
N LEU A 77 5.96 9.44 -4.02
CA LEU A 77 5.72 8.09 -3.49
C LEU A 77 7.02 7.42 -3.01
N ALA A 78 8.08 7.44 -3.83
CA ALA A 78 9.37 6.85 -3.45
C ALA A 78 10.00 7.50 -2.20
N GLN A 79 9.82 8.81 -2.01
CA GLN A 79 10.25 9.52 -0.81
C GLN A 79 9.40 9.12 0.41
N GLY A 80 8.09 8.98 0.22
CA GLY A 80 7.15 8.47 1.23
C GLY A 80 7.56 7.10 1.76
N GLU A 81 7.86 6.15 0.86
CA GLU A 81 8.37 4.83 1.25
C GLU A 81 9.69 4.90 2.02
N GLY A 82 10.57 5.84 1.66
CA GLY A 82 11.79 6.11 2.41
C GLY A 82 11.51 6.51 3.86
N ARG A 83 10.53 7.39 4.08
CA ARG A 83 10.11 7.80 5.41
C ARG A 83 9.39 6.68 6.16
N ALA A 84 8.55 5.90 5.48
CA ALA A 84 7.87 4.75 6.04
C ALA A 84 8.87 3.72 6.60
N LEU A 85 9.98 3.43 5.90
CA LEU A 85 11.02 2.54 6.40
C LEU A 85 11.64 3.00 7.72
N GLU A 86 11.84 4.31 7.90
CA GLU A 86 12.38 4.86 9.15
C GLU A 86 11.41 4.63 10.31
N LEU A 87 10.12 4.89 10.08
CA LEU A 87 9.06 4.71 11.08
C LEU A 87 8.81 3.23 11.40
N LEU A 88 8.92 2.35 10.40
CA LEU A 88 8.79 0.91 10.58
C LEU A 88 9.89 0.36 11.51
N GLY A 89 11.07 0.97 11.52
CA GLY A 89 12.16 0.62 12.43
C GLY A 89 11.77 0.76 13.91
N ASP A 90 10.95 1.76 14.26
CA ASP A 90 10.46 1.93 15.64
C ASP A 90 9.47 0.79 16.01
N PHE A 91 8.57 0.42 15.10
CA PHE A 91 7.64 -0.71 15.31
C PHE A 91 8.39 -2.04 15.50
N VAL A 92 9.40 -2.29 14.66
CA VAL A 92 10.28 -3.47 14.76
C VAL A 92 11.00 -3.50 16.12
N GLY A 93 11.53 -2.37 16.56
CA GLY A 93 12.17 -2.24 17.87
C GLY A 93 11.22 -2.52 19.04
N ALA A 94 9.98 -2.03 18.98
CA ALA A 94 8.94 -2.29 19.99
C ALA A 94 8.53 -3.77 20.07
N LEU A 95 8.62 -4.49 18.94
CA LEU A 95 8.46 -5.94 18.89
C LEU A 95 9.67 -6.71 19.47
N GLY A 96 10.75 -6.02 19.84
CA GLY A 96 12.00 -6.64 20.32
C GLY A 96 12.79 -7.29 19.18
N GLU A 97 12.46 -6.96 17.94
CA GLU A 97 13.12 -7.46 16.74
C GLU A 97 14.24 -6.51 16.30
N SER A 98 15.07 -7.00 15.38
CA SER A 98 16.12 -6.20 14.75
C SER A 98 16.17 -6.47 13.25
N GLU A 99 16.79 -5.58 12.48
CA GLU A 99 16.99 -5.79 11.04
C GLU A 99 17.73 -7.13 10.74
N LYS A 100 18.60 -7.56 11.66
CA LYS A 100 19.28 -8.86 11.56
C LYS A 100 18.32 -10.03 11.75
N ASN A 101 17.32 -9.93 12.63
CA ASN A 101 16.33 -10.99 12.80
C ASN A 101 15.42 -11.06 11.56
N LEU A 102 14.99 -9.89 11.07
CA LEU A 102 14.15 -9.79 9.88
C LEU A 102 14.85 -10.29 8.61
N SER A 103 16.17 -10.19 8.51
CA SER A 103 16.89 -10.72 7.33
C SER A 103 16.93 -12.25 7.23
N THR A 104 16.57 -12.95 8.32
CA THR A 104 16.42 -14.42 8.35
C THR A 104 14.97 -14.88 8.20
N TYR A 105 14.03 -13.94 8.13
CA TYR A 105 12.62 -14.22 7.92
C TYR A 105 12.39 -14.80 6.52
N GLU A 106 11.64 -15.90 6.44
CA GLU A 106 11.19 -16.47 5.17
C GLU A 106 9.85 -15.83 4.77
N PRO A 107 9.79 -15.08 3.66
CA PRO A 107 8.58 -14.39 3.23
C PRO A 107 7.44 -15.35 2.92
N LYS A 108 6.22 -14.95 3.26
CA LYS A 108 5.00 -15.65 2.86
C LYS A 108 4.76 -15.40 1.37
N PRO A 109 4.62 -16.45 0.54
CA PRO A 109 4.50 -16.28 -0.90
C PRO A 109 3.40 -15.31 -1.34
N PHE A 110 2.22 -15.36 -0.72
CA PHE A 110 1.10 -14.48 -1.09
C PHE A 110 1.23 -13.05 -0.55
N ALA A 111 1.97 -12.82 0.55
CA ALA A 111 2.33 -11.45 0.97
C ALA A 111 3.23 -10.76 -0.06
N GLN A 112 3.97 -11.54 -0.85
CA GLN A 112 4.87 -11.02 -1.89
C GLN A 112 4.18 -10.83 -3.26
N ALA A 113 2.89 -11.18 -3.40
CA ALA A 113 2.16 -10.99 -4.66
C ALA A 113 1.99 -9.50 -5.01
N TYR A 114 1.62 -8.68 -4.02
CA TYR A 114 1.48 -7.23 -4.17
C TYR A 114 2.79 -6.56 -4.63
N PRO A 115 3.93 -6.67 -3.91
CA PRO A 115 5.14 -5.97 -4.30
C PRO A 115 5.72 -6.50 -5.63
N ALA A 116 5.51 -7.79 -5.94
CA ALA A 116 5.90 -8.35 -7.24
C ALA A 116 5.07 -7.79 -8.38
N TYR A 117 3.76 -7.63 -8.18
CA TYR A 117 2.87 -7.03 -9.17
C TYR A 117 3.18 -5.56 -9.39
N LEU A 118 3.40 -4.78 -8.33
CA LEU A 118 3.78 -3.38 -8.45
C LEU A 118 5.13 -3.22 -9.16
N ALA A 119 6.13 -4.05 -8.83
CA ALA A 119 7.41 -4.04 -9.55
C ALA A 119 7.24 -4.37 -11.05
N GLN A 120 6.35 -5.30 -11.39
CA GLN A 120 6.04 -5.65 -12.77
C GLN A 120 5.31 -4.51 -13.50
N ARG A 121 4.40 -3.78 -12.85
CA ARG A 121 3.80 -2.55 -13.39
C ARG A 121 4.82 -1.41 -13.51
N ALA A 122 5.72 -1.29 -12.53
CA ALA A 122 6.80 -0.33 -12.58
C ALA A 122 7.77 -0.57 -13.74
N ALA A 123 7.99 -1.82 -14.13
CA ALA A 123 8.83 -2.15 -15.28
C ALA A 123 8.10 -2.09 -16.63
N PHE A 124 6.85 -2.56 -16.70
CA PHE A 124 6.16 -2.83 -17.97
C PHE A 124 4.78 -2.21 -18.11
N GLY A 125 4.22 -1.66 -17.02
CA GLY A 125 2.92 -0.99 -17.01
C GLY A 125 3.00 0.49 -17.40
N THR A 126 1.85 1.15 -17.31
CA THR A 126 1.70 2.59 -17.60
C THR A 126 1.65 3.43 -16.32
N ALA A 127 1.83 4.74 -16.46
CA ALA A 127 1.69 5.67 -15.34
C ALA A 127 0.26 5.69 -14.79
N SER A 128 -0.76 5.65 -15.68
CA SER A 128 -2.17 5.64 -15.26
C SER A 128 -2.52 4.39 -14.46
N GLU A 129 -2.02 3.21 -14.87
CA GLU A 129 -2.29 1.94 -14.17
C GLU A 129 -1.87 2.03 -12.70
N VAL A 130 -0.66 2.52 -12.44
CA VAL A 130 -0.13 2.62 -11.07
C VAL A 130 -0.79 3.78 -10.32
N ALA A 131 -0.96 4.94 -10.94
CA ALA A 131 -1.59 6.09 -10.29
C ALA A 131 -3.05 5.80 -9.88
N LEU A 132 -3.84 5.14 -10.74
CA LEU A 132 -5.19 4.70 -10.40
C LEU A 132 -5.17 3.68 -9.27
N ALA A 133 -4.29 2.68 -9.33
CA ALA A 133 -4.23 1.63 -8.33
C ALA A 133 -3.89 2.20 -6.94
N MET A 134 -2.91 3.11 -6.85
CA MET A 134 -2.57 3.80 -5.60
C MET A 134 -3.73 4.67 -5.09
N LEU A 135 -4.36 5.47 -5.98
CA LEU A 135 -5.42 6.38 -5.57
C LEU A 135 -6.72 5.66 -5.16
N ALA A 136 -7.07 4.58 -5.85
CA ALA A 136 -8.30 3.82 -5.57
C ALA A 136 -8.22 3.02 -4.27
N ASN A 137 -7.01 2.61 -3.86
CA ASN A 137 -6.77 1.76 -2.70
C ASN A 137 -6.41 2.56 -1.43
N LEU A 138 -6.03 3.84 -1.57
CA LEU A 138 -5.54 4.68 -0.48
C LEU A 138 -6.48 4.78 0.73
N GLU A 139 -7.78 4.96 0.50
CA GLU A 139 -8.77 5.14 1.57
C GLU A 139 -8.90 3.88 2.43
N GLU A 140 -8.93 2.72 1.79
CA GLU A 140 -9.10 1.44 2.47
C GLU A 140 -7.84 1.03 3.24
N TRP A 141 -6.67 1.11 2.59
CA TRP A 141 -5.39 0.88 3.25
C TRP A 141 -5.21 1.80 4.46
N GLY A 142 -5.48 3.10 4.30
CA GLY A 142 -5.39 4.07 5.38
C GLY A 142 -6.33 3.74 6.55
N ALA A 143 -7.53 3.23 6.28
CA ALA A 143 -8.46 2.77 7.31
C ALA A 143 -7.91 1.53 8.05
N TYR A 144 -7.34 0.55 7.36
CA TYR A 144 -6.70 -0.61 8.00
C TYR A 144 -5.50 -0.21 8.84
N CYS A 145 -4.64 0.69 8.35
CA CYS A 145 -3.52 1.20 9.14
C CYS A 145 -4.01 1.95 10.39
N SER A 146 -5.03 2.80 10.27
CA SER A 146 -5.60 3.52 11.41
C SER A 146 -6.12 2.56 12.49
N ARG A 147 -6.90 1.55 12.08
CA ARG A 147 -7.42 0.50 12.98
C ARG A 147 -6.29 -0.30 13.63
N THR A 148 -5.29 -0.69 12.84
CA THR A 148 -4.10 -1.42 13.31
C THR A 148 -3.34 -0.62 14.37
N ALA A 149 -3.10 0.67 14.14
CA ALA A 149 -2.42 1.53 15.10
C ALA A 149 -3.16 1.56 16.46
N LEU A 150 -4.46 1.83 16.43
CA LEU A 150 -5.29 1.90 17.63
C LEU A 150 -5.31 0.57 18.40
N ALA A 151 -5.47 -0.55 17.69
CA ALA A 151 -5.55 -1.86 18.30
C ALA A 151 -4.21 -2.32 18.88
N VAL A 152 -3.08 -2.04 18.20
CA VAL A 152 -1.74 -2.32 18.73
C VAL A 152 -1.47 -1.53 20.01
N GLN A 153 -1.84 -0.25 20.05
CA GLN A 153 -1.70 0.55 21.27
C GLN A 153 -2.56 0.01 22.41
N ALA A 154 -3.82 -0.35 22.13
CA ALA A 154 -4.77 -0.82 23.12
C ALA A 154 -4.37 -2.16 23.76
N HIS A 155 -3.92 -3.13 22.96
CA HIS A 155 -3.68 -4.50 23.41
C HIS A 155 -2.22 -4.82 23.73
N HIS A 156 -1.27 -4.08 23.15
CA HIS A 156 0.17 -4.33 23.35
C HIS A 156 0.90 -3.20 24.08
N GLY A 157 0.23 -2.08 24.38
CA GLY A 157 0.81 -0.97 25.15
C GLY A 157 1.88 -0.19 24.40
N PHE A 158 1.89 -0.25 23.08
CA PHE A 158 2.84 0.46 22.22
C PHE A 158 2.58 1.97 22.27
N SER A 159 3.65 2.76 22.18
CA SER A 159 3.55 4.22 22.17
C SER A 159 3.11 4.76 20.81
N GLU A 160 2.76 6.04 20.74
CA GLU A 160 2.50 6.73 19.46
C GLU A 160 3.68 6.63 18.48
N LYS A 161 4.90 6.62 19.01
CA LYS A 161 6.12 6.47 18.21
C LYS A 161 6.20 5.08 17.58
N ASP A 162 5.85 4.05 18.33
CA ASP A 162 5.97 2.65 17.89
C ASP A 162 4.96 2.31 16.79
N VAL A 163 3.82 3.00 16.73
CA VAL A 163 2.79 2.82 15.69
C VAL A 163 2.83 3.89 14.59
N ALA A 164 3.86 4.75 14.58
CA ALA A 164 3.95 5.88 13.67
C ALA A 164 3.96 5.48 12.18
N PHE A 165 4.45 4.27 11.87
CA PHE A 165 4.36 3.68 10.53
C PHE A 165 2.91 3.62 10.02
N PHE A 166 2.00 3.11 10.86
CA PHE A 166 0.60 2.95 10.49
C PHE A 166 -0.12 4.31 10.43
N THR A 167 0.15 5.22 11.38
CA THR A 167 -0.50 6.54 11.37
C THR A 167 -0.02 7.41 10.20
N PHE A 168 1.19 7.17 9.67
CA PHE A 168 1.69 7.81 8.47
C PHE A 168 0.86 7.45 7.23
N PHE A 169 0.54 6.17 7.03
CA PHE A 169 -0.30 5.73 5.91
C PHE A 169 -1.81 5.99 6.11
N ALA A 170 -2.25 6.20 7.35
CA ALA A 170 -3.63 6.58 7.65
C ALA A 170 -4.01 8.00 7.16
N GLN A 171 -3.04 8.79 6.70
CA GLN A 171 -3.25 10.16 6.24
C GLN A 171 -2.91 10.29 4.75
N THR A 172 -3.82 10.90 3.99
CA THR A 172 -3.55 11.28 2.60
C THR A 172 -2.73 12.57 2.58
N PRO A 173 -1.56 12.60 1.91
CA PRO A 173 -0.79 13.83 1.76
C PRO A 173 -1.59 14.91 1.01
N PRO A 174 -1.51 16.20 1.41
CA PRO A 174 -2.16 17.28 0.68
C PRO A 174 -1.77 17.31 -0.80
N GLY A 175 -2.75 17.41 -1.71
CA GLY A 175 -2.51 17.47 -3.14
C GLY A 175 -2.29 16.10 -3.82
N PHE A 176 -2.24 14.99 -3.06
CA PHE A 176 -1.97 13.67 -3.62
C PHE A 176 -3.06 13.21 -4.60
N GLU A 177 -4.34 13.38 -4.24
CA GLU A 177 -5.47 12.99 -5.08
C GLU A 177 -5.51 13.82 -6.36
N GLU A 178 -5.30 15.14 -6.26
CA GLU A 178 -5.26 16.02 -7.42
C GLU A 178 -4.13 15.66 -8.38
N LEU A 179 -2.94 15.38 -7.86
CA LEU A 179 -1.78 15.00 -8.66
C LEU A 179 -1.97 13.62 -9.31
N ALA A 180 -2.49 12.63 -8.57
CA ALA A 180 -2.82 11.32 -9.12
C ALA A 180 -3.87 11.41 -10.24
N LEU A 181 -4.90 12.23 -10.06
CA LEU A 181 -5.92 12.49 -11.10
C LEU A 181 -5.29 13.11 -12.35
N ASP A 182 -4.31 14.01 -12.20
CA ASP A 182 -3.61 14.61 -13.32
C ASP A 182 -2.71 13.61 -14.05
N VAL A 183 -2.05 12.68 -13.34
CA VAL A 183 -1.31 11.56 -13.95
C VAL A 183 -2.23 10.65 -14.76
N ILE A 184 -3.38 10.27 -14.19
CA ILE A 184 -4.37 9.43 -14.88
C ILE A 184 -4.91 10.16 -16.12
N ALA A 185 -5.27 11.44 -15.99
CA ALA A 185 -5.77 12.23 -17.12
C ALA A 185 -4.73 12.32 -18.25
N TYR A 186 -3.47 12.58 -17.92
CA TYR A 186 -2.37 12.66 -18.89
C TYR A 186 -2.13 11.34 -19.63
N GLY A 187 -2.11 10.22 -18.91
CA GLY A 187 -1.91 8.92 -19.55
C GLY A 187 -3.09 8.52 -20.44
N LEU A 188 -4.34 8.82 -20.03
CA LEU A 188 -5.52 8.62 -20.88
C LEU A 188 -5.48 9.47 -22.16
N GLU A 189 -5.01 10.73 -22.06
CA GLU A 189 -4.77 11.58 -23.24
C GLU A 189 -3.68 11.02 -24.16
N SER A 190 -2.69 10.34 -23.57
CA SER A 190 -1.57 9.72 -24.27
C SER A 190 -1.89 8.34 -24.85
N GLY A 191 -3.12 7.85 -24.65
CA GLY A 191 -3.61 6.59 -25.24
C GLY A 191 -3.53 5.37 -24.32
N ASP A 192 -3.31 5.53 -23.01
CA ASP A 192 -3.44 4.44 -22.05
C ASP A 192 -4.85 3.83 -22.08
N ASP A 193 -4.94 2.51 -21.99
CA ASP A 193 -6.22 1.78 -21.98
C ASP A 193 -6.98 1.99 -20.66
N PRO A 194 -8.18 2.61 -20.66
CA PRO A 194 -8.97 2.80 -19.45
C PRO A 194 -9.34 1.48 -18.76
N GLU A 195 -9.64 0.42 -19.53
CA GLU A 195 -10.03 -0.88 -18.97
C GLU A 195 -8.84 -1.60 -18.34
N GLY A 196 -7.68 -1.54 -18.99
CA GLY A 196 -6.40 -1.98 -18.45
C GLY A 196 -6.06 -1.26 -17.14
N THR A 197 -6.29 0.05 -17.08
CA THR A 197 -6.07 0.88 -15.89
C THR A 197 -6.92 0.40 -14.71
N VAL A 198 -8.24 0.21 -14.91
CA VAL A 198 -9.15 -0.30 -13.86
C VAL A 198 -8.82 -1.75 -13.48
N ARG A 199 -8.43 -2.59 -14.45
CA ARG A 199 -7.95 -3.95 -14.17
C ARG A 199 -6.71 -3.92 -13.26
N ALA A 200 -5.79 -2.98 -13.48
CA ALA A 200 -4.59 -2.89 -12.66
C ALA A 200 -4.91 -2.56 -11.19
N ALA A 201 -5.83 -1.62 -10.96
CA ALA A 201 -6.32 -1.30 -9.62
C ALA A 201 -6.98 -2.50 -8.92
N ARG A 202 -7.85 -3.24 -9.63
CA ARG A 202 -8.50 -4.44 -9.08
C ARG A 202 -7.51 -5.54 -8.69
N LEU A 203 -6.51 -5.80 -9.54
CA LEU A 203 -5.50 -6.81 -9.25
C LEU A 203 -4.66 -6.42 -8.03
N LEU A 204 -4.25 -5.14 -7.95
CA LEU A 204 -3.50 -4.62 -6.81
C LEU A 204 -4.29 -4.78 -5.50
N HIS A 205 -5.56 -4.38 -5.49
CA HIS A 205 -6.45 -4.54 -4.34
C HIS A 205 -6.64 -6.02 -3.94
N ALA A 206 -6.82 -6.92 -4.91
CA ALA A 206 -6.91 -8.36 -4.61
C ALA A 206 -5.62 -8.92 -3.98
N TYR A 207 -4.44 -8.42 -4.39
CA TYR A 207 -3.18 -8.82 -3.79
C TYR A 207 -2.96 -8.23 -2.39
N GLU A 208 -3.50 -7.05 -2.10
CA GLU A 208 -3.53 -6.50 -0.74
C GLU A 208 -4.42 -7.36 0.18
N ILE A 209 -5.60 -7.77 -0.28
CA ILE A 209 -6.44 -8.71 0.47
C ILE A 209 -5.67 -10.00 0.76
N ALA A 210 -4.98 -10.55 -0.25
CA ALA A 210 -4.18 -11.77 -0.09
C ALA A 210 -3.04 -11.60 0.93
N PHE A 211 -2.46 -10.40 1.04
CA PHE A 211 -1.48 -10.07 2.07
C PHE A 211 -2.08 -10.18 3.48
N TRP A 212 -3.21 -9.53 3.72
CA TRP A 212 -3.88 -9.58 5.02
C TRP A 212 -4.35 -11.00 5.39
N ASP A 213 -4.92 -11.73 4.43
CA ASP A 213 -5.37 -13.10 4.61
C ASP A 213 -4.24 -14.04 5.04
N VAL A 214 -3.04 -13.89 4.45
CA VAL A 214 -1.88 -14.69 4.81
C VAL A 214 -1.42 -14.43 6.25
N LEU A 215 -1.53 -13.18 6.72
CA LEU A 215 -1.15 -12.83 8.09
C LEU A 215 -2.12 -13.43 9.12
N ALA A 216 -3.39 -13.59 8.74
CA ALA A 216 -4.43 -14.23 9.56
C ALA A 216 -4.57 -15.75 9.34
N ALA A 217 -3.81 -16.33 8.41
CA ALA A 217 -3.94 -17.74 8.05
C ALA A 217 -3.69 -18.67 9.26
N ASP A 218 -4.43 -19.78 9.30
CA ASP A 218 -4.35 -20.82 10.34
C ASP A 218 -4.71 -20.36 11.77
N LEU A 219 -5.28 -19.16 11.93
CA LEU A 219 -5.88 -18.72 13.18
C LEU A 219 -7.32 -19.26 13.30
N PRO A 220 -7.80 -19.51 14.53
CA PRO A 220 -9.17 -19.99 14.79
C PRO A 220 -10.25 -18.98 14.38
#